data_AF-A0A358XR74-F1
#
_entry.id   AF-A0A358XR74-F1
#
_cell.length_a   1.000
_cell.length_b   1.000
_cell.length_c   1.000
_cell.angle_alpha   90.00
_cell.angle_beta   90.00
_cell.angle_gamma   90.00
#
_symmetry.space_group_name_H-M   'P 1'
#
loop_
_entity.id
_entity.type
_entity.pdbx_description
1 polymer ?
#
loop_
_entity_poly.entity_id
_entity_poly.type
_entity_poly.pdbx_seq_one_letter_code
_entity_poly.pdbx_strand_id
1 'polypeptide(L)'
;MKIATYNINGINARLPVLLRWLAEESPDVVCLQELKSPQERFPLKEINAIGYHAVWHGQKSWNGVAVLSKYEIEEISRALPGDAEDVQSRYLEVMIQQVAICCLYLP
;
A
#
# COMPACT_ATOMS: atom_id res chain seq x y z
N MET A 1 14.31 0.34 11.46
CA MET A 1 13.06 0.27 10.67
C MET A 1 12.52 1.68 10.46
N LYS A 2 12.59 2.19 9.24
CA LYS A 2 12.03 3.47 8.81
C LYS A 2 10.68 3.21 8.17
N ILE A 3 9.62 3.75 8.76
CA ILE A 3 8.24 3.57 8.29
C ILE A 3 7.75 4.93 7.78
N ALA A 4 7.15 4.94 6.61
CA ALA A 4 6.59 6.14 6.01
C ALA A 4 5.14 5.90 5.57
N THR A 5 4.38 6.99 5.47
CA THR A 5 3.04 6.98 4.89
C THR A 5 2.94 8.05 3.81
N TYR A 6 2.26 7.72 2.71
CA TYR A 6 2.09 8.63 1.59
C TYR A 6 0.74 8.41 0.91
N ASN A 7 -0.15 9.39 1.07
CA ASN A 7 -1.35 9.48 0.25
C ASN A 7 -0.94 9.93 -1.16
N ILE A 8 -0.99 9.01 -2.13
CA ILE A 8 -0.37 9.18 -3.44
C ILE A 8 -1.31 9.81 -4.48
N ASN A 9 -2.62 9.85 -4.20
CA ASN A 9 -3.63 10.39 -5.11
C ASN A 9 -3.48 9.84 -6.56
N GLY A 10 -3.47 8.52 -6.70
CA GLY A 10 -3.36 7.80 -7.97
C GLY A 10 -1.97 7.21 -8.22
N ILE A 11 -1.80 5.93 -7.90
CA ILE A 11 -0.49 5.26 -7.98
C ILE A 11 0.08 5.25 -9.40
N ASN A 12 -0.74 4.94 -10.41
CA ASN A 12 -0.25 4.84 -11.79
C ASN A 12 0.17 6.20 -12.37
N ALA A 13 -0.57 7.26 -12.04
CA ALA A 13 -0.25 8.63 -12.48
C ALA A 13 0.98 9.22 -11.76
N ARG A 14 1.36 8.65 -10.61
CA ARG A 14 2.46 9.11 -9.76
C ARG A 14 3.60 8.12 -9.63
N LEU A 15 3.56 7.01 -10.37
CA LEU A 15 4.58 5.96 -10.29
C LEU A 15 6.01 6.49 -10.46
N PRO A 16 6.34 7.35 -11.45
CA PRO A 16 7.71 7.88 -11.56
C PRO A 16 8.14 8.71 -10.34
N VAL A 17 7.21 9.44 -9.72
CA VAL A 17 7.47 10.24 -8.52
C VAL A 17 7.67 9.33 -7.31
N LEU A 18 6.83 8.30 -7.17
CA LEU A 18 6.95 7.29 -6.12
C LEU A 18 8.28 6.55 -6.21
N LEU A 19 8.68 6.07 -7.39
CA LEU A 19 9.93 5.33 -7.58
C LEU A 19 11.15 6.20 -7.23
N ARG A 20 11.16 7.48 -7.66
CA ARG A 20 12.22 8.42 -7.29
C ARG A 20 12.29 8.59 -5.77
N TRP A 21 11.15 8.85 -5.14
CA TRP A 21 11.09 9.04 -3.69
C TRP A 21 11.51 7.79 -2.90
N LEU A 22 11.09 6.58 -3.34
CA LEU A 22 11.52 5.32 -2.73
C LEU A 22 13.03 5.08 -2.86
N ALA A 23 13.65 5.53 -3.94
CA ALA A 23 15.09 5.46 -4.14
C ALA A 23 15.86 6.45 -3.24
N GLU A 24 15.35 7.69 -3.11
CA GLU A 24 15.96 8.75 -2.31
C GLU A 24 15.80 8.50 -0.81
N GLU A 25 14.56 8.27 -0.36
CA GLU A 25 14.21 8.19 1.06
C GLU A 25 14.45 6.80 1.64
N SER A 26 14.38 5.78 0.78
CA SER A 26 14.65 4.37 1.11
C SER A 26 13.98 3.87 2.40
N PRO A 27 12.67 4.10 2.64
CA PRO A 27 11.97 3.55 3.79
C PRO A 27 11.98 2.01 3.80
N ASP A 28 11.89 1.40 4.97
CA ASP A 28 11.80 -0.05 5.10
C ASP A 28 10.36 -0.56 4.87
N VAL A 29 9.38 0.27 5.24
CA VAL A 29 7.94 0.02 5.06
C VAL A 29 7.24 1.31 4.62
N VAL A 30 6.31 1.22 3.67
CA VAL A 30 5.51 2.36 3.20
C VAL A 30 4.03 2.00 3.14
N CYS A 31 3.21 2.77 3.82
CA CYS A 31 1.76 2.76 3.66
C CYS A 31 1.36 3.75 2.57
N LEU A 32 0.67 3.29 1.52
CA LEU A 32 0.13 4.12 0.45
C LEU A 32 -1.39 4.20 0.55
N GLN A 33 -1.94 5.40 0.38
CA GLN A 33 -3.40 5.65 0.33
C GLN A 33 -3.80 6.32 -0.98
N GLU A 34 -5.08 6.24 -1.32
CA GLU A 34 -5.64 6.73 -2.59
C GLU A 34 -4.94 6.15 -3.82
N LEU A 35 -4.82 4.82 -3.89
CA LEU A 35 -4.28 4.17 -5.10
C LEU A 35 -5.08 4.54 -6.36
N LYS A 36 -6.41 4.69 -6.25
CA LYS A 36 -7.34 5.00 -7.35
C LYS A 36 -7.14 4.09 -8.56
N SER A 37 -6.81 2.83 -8.30
CA SER A 37 -6.46 1.82 -9.29
C SER A 37 -7.12 0.49 -8.91
N PRO A 38 -7.72 -0.22 -9.88
CA PRO A 38 -8.23 -1.56 -9.62
C PRO A 38 -7.09 -2.54 -9.32
N GLN A 39 -7.42 -3.67 -8.68
CA GLN A 39 -6.45 -4.65 -8.18
C GLN A 39 -5.43 -5.08 -9.24
N GLU A 40 -5.90 -5.35 -10.46
CA GLU A 40 -5.11 -5.85 -11.59
C GLU A 40 -4.21 -4.81 -12.27
N ARG A 41 -4.37 -3.52 -11.94
CA ARG A 41 -3.58 -2.42 -12.51
C ARG A 41 -2.55 -1.86 -11.53
N PHE A 42 -2.22 -2.59 -10.47
CA PHE A 42 -1.16 -2.19 -9.57
C PHE A 42 0.22 -2.42 -10.23
N PRO A 43 1.16 -1.47 -10.15
CA PRO A 43 2.47 -1.55 -10.82
C PRO A 43 3.46 -2.42 -10.04
N LEU A 44 3.08 -3.67 -9.76
CA LEU A 44 3.88 -4.59 -8.93
C LEU A 44 5.27 -4.83 -9.53
N LYS A 45 5.37 -4.93 -10.86
CA LYS A 45 6.64 -5.22 -11.53
C LYS A 45 7.67 -4.13 -11.28
N GLU A 46 7.26 -2.87 -11.37
CA GLU A 46 8.11 -1.70 -11.16
C GLU A 46 8.52 -1.57 -9.70
N ILE A 47 7.61 -1.85 -8.77
CA ILE A 47 7.88 -1.85 -7.32
C ILE A 47 8.87 -2.98 -6.96
N ASN A 48 8.67 -4.20 -7.48
CA ASN A 48 9.58 -5.32 -7.26
C ASN A 48 10.97 -5.06 -7.86
N ALA A 49 11.05 -4.38 -9.01
CA ALA A 49 12.31 -4.07 -9.69
C ALA A 49 13.24 -3.18 -8.85
N ILE A 50 12.70 -2.41 -7.89
CA ILE A 50 13.48 -1.59 -6.95
C ILE A 50 13.63 -2.24 -5.57
N GLY A 51 13.30 -3.52 -5.44
CA GLY A 51 13.54 -4.31 -4.23
C GLY A 51 12.47 -4.19 -3.15
N TYR A 52 11.26 -3.73 -3.49
CA TYR A 52 10.12 -3.71 -2.56
C TYR A 52 9.11 -4.81 -2.91
N HIS A 53 8.66 -5.54 -1.90
CA HIS A 53 7.45 -6.34 -1.90
C HIS A 53 6.22 -5.43 -1.75
N ALA A 54 5.05 -5.89 -2.18
CA ALA A 54 3.81 -5.14 -2.04
C ALA A 54 2.62 -6.05 -1.74
N VAL A 55 1.79 -5.63 -0.79
CA VAL A 55 0.41 -6.12 -0.61
C VAL A 55 -0.51 -4.92 -0.82
N TRP A 56 -1.59 -5.10 -1.57
CA TRP A 56 -2.50 -4.00 -1.87
C TRP A 56 -3.95 -4.46 -1.97
N HIS A 57 -4.83 -3.51 -1.70
CA HIS A 57 -6.27 -3.61 -1.85
C HIS A 57 -6.72 -2.46 -2.76
N GLY A 58 -6.94 -2.76 -4.04
CA GLY A 58 -7.24 -1.78 -5.08
C GLY A 58 -8.74 -1.57 -5.29
N GLN A 59 -9.14 -0.32 -5.55
CA GLN A 59 -10.50 0.06 -5.93
C GLN A 59 -10.44 1.07 -7.08
N LYS A 60 -11.30 0.88 -8.08
CA LYS A 60 -11.33 1.74 -9.28
C LYS A 60 -11.86 3.13 -8.91
N SER A 61 -11.22 4.17 -9.47
CA SER A 61 -11.57 5.60 -9.34
C SER A 61 -11.40 6.21 -7.95
N TRP A 62 -11.60 5.45 -6.88
CA TRP A 62 -11.64 5.92 -5.49
C TRP A 62 -10.81 5.00 -4.60
N ASN A 63 -10.39 5.50 -3.43
CA ASN A 63 -9.76 4.72 -2.37
C ASN A 63 -8.52 3.92 -2.83
N GLY A 64 -8.32 2.77 -2.22
CA GLY A 64 -7.23 1.85 -2.42
C GLY A 64 -6.08 2.13 -1.47
N VAL A 65 -5.54 1.06 -0.89
CA VAL A 65 -4.40 1.09 0.03
C VAL A 65 -3.37 0.03 -0.33
N ALA A 66 -2.10 0.31 -0.08
CA ALA A 66 -1.02 -0.66 -0.22
C ALA A 66 -0.01 -0.55 0.91
N VAL A 67 0.63 -1.66 1.27
CA VAL A 67 1.84 -1.68 2.07
C VAL A 67 2.98 -2.17 1.18
N LEU A 68 4.03 -1.37 1.09
CA LEU A 68 5.30 -1.74 0.46
C LEU A 68 6.31 -2.08 1.53
N SER A 69 7.19 -3.05 1.30
CA SER A 69 8.30 -3.34 2.23
C SER A 69 9.52 -3.91 1.54
N LYS A 70 10.71 -3.64 2.08
CA LYS A 70 11.94 -4.34 1.70
C LYS A 70 12.04 -5.76 2.28
N TYR A 71 11.12 -6.13 3.16
CA TYR A 71 11.06 -7.43 3.81
C TYR A 71 9.80 -8.19 3.35
N GLU A 72 9.75 -9.48 3.67
CA GLU A 72 8.56 -10.30 3.46
C GLU A 72 7.35 -9.71 4.22
N ILE A 73 6.19 -9.77 3.57
CA ILE A 73 4.94 -9.23 4.08
C ILE A 73 3.97 -10.40 4.24
N GLU A 74 3.49 -10.62 5.46
CA GLU A 74 2.40 -11.55 5.73
C GLU A 74 1.09 -10.76 5.88
N GLU A 75 0.10 -11.05 5.03
CA GLU A 75 -1.19 -10.37 5.09
C GLU A 75 -2.04 -10.90 6.26
N ILE A 76 -2.59 -10.01 7.08
CA ILE A 76 -3.46 -10.35 8.21
C ILE A 76 -4.93 -10.10 7.84
N SER A 77 -5.26 -8.89 7.39
CA SER A 77 -6.65 -8.49 7.11
C SER A 77 -6.72 -7.38 6.07
N ARG A 78 -7.85 -7.30 5.37
CA ARG A 78 -8.21 -6.22 4.42
C ARG A 78 -9.41 -5.39 4.88
N ALA A 79 -9.99 -5.73 6.04
CA ALA A 79 -11.19 -5.10 6.56
C ALA A 79 -11.05 -4.79 8.06
N LEU A 80 -11.68 -3.69 8.48
CA LEU A 80 -11.89 -3.41 9.90
C LEU A 80 -13.07 -4.25 10.42
N PRO A 81 -13.01 -4.75 11.66
CA PRO A 81 -14.16 -5.41 12.27
C PRO A 81 -15.28 -4.41 12.55
N GLY A 82 -16.53 -4.86 12.48
CA GLY A 82 -17.71 -4.10 12.92
C GLY A 82 -18.79 -3.90 11.87
N ASP A 83 -18.41 -3.74 10.60
CA ASP A 83 -19.35 -3.61 9.48
C ASP A 83 -18.99 -4.60 8.36
N ALA A 84 -19.85 -5.62 8.18
CA ALA A 84 -19.64 -6.63 7.15
C ALA A 84 -20.05 -6.16 5.74
N GLU A 85 -20.75 -5.04 5.63
CA GLU A 85 -21.16 -4.44 4.36
C GLU A 85 -20.12 -3.42 3.84
N ASP A 86 -19.07 -3.11 4.62
CA ASP A 86 -17.98 -2.26 4.16
C ASP A 86 -17.11 -2.98 3.13
N VAL A 87 -17.40 -2.69 1.86
CA VAL A 87 -16.65 -3.18 0.71
C VAL A 87 -15.58 -2.18 0.23
N GLN A 88 -15.31 -1.12 0.99
CA GLN A 88 -14.38 -0.07 0.57
C GLN A 88 -12.92 -0.48 0.82
N SER A 89 -12.06 -0.27 -0.19
CA SER A 89 -10.64 -0.59 -0.07
C SER A 89 -9.87 0.50 0.68
N ARG A 90 -10.13 0.60 1.98
CA ARG A 90 -9.59 1.63 2.88
C ARG A 90 -8.64 1.10 3.95
N TYR A 91 -8.60 -0.21 4.14
CA TYR A 91 -7.81 -0.83 5.19
C TYR A 91 -6.96 -1.99 4.66
N LEU A 92 -5.76 -2.12 5.21
CA LEU A 92 -4.88 -3.26 5.03
C LEU A 92 -4.00 -3.41 6.28
N GLU A 93 -3.97 -4.62 6.83
CA GLU A 93 -3.18 -5.00 7.99
C GLU A 93 -2.22 -6.13 7.60
N VAL A 94 -0.94 -5.96 7.95
CA VAL A 94 0.12 -6.92 7.61
C VAL A 94 1.10 -7.08 8.76
N MET A 95 1.76 -8.23 8.84
CA MET A 95 2.90 -8.49 9.71
C MET A 95 4.20 -8.33 8.92
N ILE A 96 5.12 -7.50 9.41
CA ILE A 96 6.46 -7.31 8.85
C ILE A 96 7.45 -7.32 10.00
N GLN A 97 8.39 -8.28 10.00
CA GLN A 97 9.41 -8.42 11.06
C GLN A 97 8.83 -8.36 12.49
N GLN A 98 7.73 -9.08 12.75
CA GLN A 98 7.04 -9.12 14.05
C GLN A 98 6.35 -7.80 14.47
N VAL A 99 6.23 -6.84 13.55
CA VAL A 99 5.48 -5.61 13.74
C VAL A 99 4.21 -5.65 12.90
N ALA A 100 3.06 -5.45 13.54
CA ALA A 100 1.79 -5.26 12.85
C ALA A 100 1.73 -3.83 12.27
N ILE A 101 1.53 -3.73 10.95
CA ILE A 101 1.41 -2.47 10.21
C ILE A 101 0.00 -2.34 9.67
N CYS A 102 -0.68 -1.27 10.04
CA CYS A 102 -2.03 -0.93 9.57
C CYS A 102 -1.97 0.27 8.61
N CYS A 103 -2.42 0.09 7.37
CA CYS A 103 -2.60 1.16 6.40
C CYS A 103 -4.09 1.50 6.30
N LEU A 104 -4.47 2.72 6.71
CA LEU A 104 -5.86 3.19 6.75
C LEU A 104 -6.06 4.48 5.94
N TYR A 105 -7.15 4.55 5.18
CA TYR A 105 -7.61 5.75 4.47
C TYR A 105 -9.03 6.14 4.88
N LEU A 106 -9.17 7.22 5.65
CA LEU A 106 -10.47 7.71 6.14
C LEU A 106 -11.30 8.42 5.05
N PRO A 107 -12.64 8.46 5.18
CA PRO A 107 -13.54 9.20 4.27
C PRO A 107 -13.27 10.70 4.19
#